data_AF-A0A7S0A070-F1
#
_entry.id   AF-A0A7S0A070-F1
#
_cell.length_a   1.000
_cell.length_b   1.000
_cell.length_c   1.000
_cell.angle_alpha   90.00
_cell.angle_beta   90.00
_cell.angle_gamma   90.00
#
_symmetry.space_group_name_H-M   'P 1'
#
loop_
_entity.id
_entity.type
_entity.pdbx_description
1 polymer ?
#
loop_
_entity_poly.entity_id
_entity_poly.type
_entity_poly.pdbx_seq_one_letter_code
_entity_poly.pdbx_strand_id
1 'polypeptide(L)'
;CGDALRAGLPLAVFVVVVSLLIWCWPRPPRVFLTQERQRAEIVDVKEISPDTKRFRLSLGSTLQTLGLPAGKHLVFYMPSPAQCLSSRRWNGEDDPDNGRQEIERKYTPITGDDSPGFVDLVIKIYRP
;
A
#
# COMPACT_ATOMS: atom_id res chain seq x y z
N CYS A 1 -0.24 -35.59 50.73
CA CYS A 1 0.73 -35.03 49.77
C CYS A 1 0.53 -35.61 48.36
N GLY A 2 -0.71 -35.73 47.86
CA GLY A 2 -1.02 -36.39 46.58
C GLY A 2 -1.90 -35.55 45.64
N ASP A 3 -2.68 -34.61 46.18
CA ASP A 3 -3.66 -33.84 45.39
C ASP A 3 -3.04 -32.68 44.61
N ALA A 4 -1.95 -32.09 45.11
CA ALA A 4 -1.23 -31.03 44.41
C ALA A 4 -0.60 -31.51 43.09
N LEU A 5 -0.16 -32.78 43.02
CA LEU A 5 0.44 -33.36 41.82
C LEU A 5 -0.61 -33.66 40.73
N ARG A 6 -1.84 -34.00 41.12
CA ARG A 6 -2.95 -34.32 40.21
C ARG A 6 -3.51 -33.09 39.49
N ALA A 7 -3.47 -31.91 40.12
CA ALA A 7 -3.92 -30.65 39.52
C ALA A 7 -2.83 -29.93 38.70
N GLY A 8 -1.54 -30.15 39.01
CA GLY A 8 -0.43 -29.48 38.32
C GLY A 8 -0.18 -29.97 36.89
N LEU A 9 -0.32 -31.28 36.64
CA LEU A 9 -0.10 -31.86 35.31
C LEU A 9 -1.09 -31.36 34.23
N PRO A 10 -2.42 -31.35 34.44
CA PRO A 10 -3.36 -30.84 33.44
C PRO A 10 -3.17 -29.34 33.19
N LEU A 11 -2.80 -28.56 34.21
CA LEU A 11 -2.50 -27.14 34.06
C LEU A 11 -1.25 -26.92 33.19
N ALA A 12 -0.19 -27.70 33.43
CA ALA A 12 1.03 -27.63 32.63
C ALA A 12 0.79 -28.02 31.17
N VAL A 13 0.02 -29.11 30.93
CA VAL A 13 -0.37 -29.52 29.57
C VAL A 13 -1.21 -28.43 28.89
N PHE A 14 -2.17 -27.83 29.60
CA PHE A 14 -2.97 -26.73 29.06
C PHE A 14 -2.11 -25.53 28.68
N VAL A 15 -1.17 -25.10 29.53
CA VAL A 15 -0.25 -24.00 29.23
C VAL A 15 0.62 -24.31 28.01
N VAL A 16 1.15 -25.53 27.89
CA VAL A 16 1.95 -25.95 26.73
C VAL A 16 1.12 -25.96 25.45
N VAL A 17 -0.10 -26.53 25.49
CA VAL A 17 -1.01 -26.58 24.34
C VAL A 17 -1.39 -25.16 23.91
N VAL A 18 -1.78 -24.29 24.84
CA VAL A 18 -2.10 -22.88 24.54
C VAL A 18 -0.89 -22.15 23.98
N SER A 19 0.30 -22.36 24.53
CA SER A 19 1.53 -21.74 24.03
C SER A 19 1.87 -22.19 22.62
N LEU A 20 1.70 -23.48 22.31
CA LEU A 20 1.86 -24.02 20.96
C LEU A 20 0.80 -23.45 20.00
N LEU A 21 -0.46 -23.33 20.43
CA LEU A 21 -1.52 -22.74 19.62
C LEU A 21 -1.25 -21.26 19.32
N ILE A 22 -0.78 -20.49 20.31
CA ILE A 22 -0.41 -19.07 20.12
C ILE A 22 0.81 -18.96 19.20
N TRP A 23 1.79 -19.87 19.32
CA TRP A 23 2.96 -19.87 18.46
C TRP A 23 2.64 -20.26 17.02
N CYS A 24 1.67 -21.16 16.83
CA CYS A 24 1.15 -21.55 15.53
C CYS A 24 0.14 -20.54 14.94
N TRP A 25 -0.31 -19.54 15.69
CA TRP A 25 -1.20 -18.53 15.13
C TRP A 25 -0.49 -17.71 14.05
N PRO A 26 -1.14 -17.51 12.89
CA PRO A 26 -0.55 -16.79 11.78
C PRO A 26 -0.24 -15.35 12.20
N ARG A 27 0.98 -14.91 11.91
CA ARG A 27 1.34 -13.49 12.11
C ARG A 27 0.58 -12.63 11.11
N PRO A 28 0.14 -11.42 11.51
CA PRO A 28 -0.48 -10.50 10.57
C PRO A 28 0.51 -10.19 9.43
N PRO A 29 0.02 -10.09 8.17
CA PRO A 29 0.87 -9.70 7.06
C PRO A 29 1.48 -8.33 7.33
N ARG A 30 2.69 -8.11 6.81
CA ARG A 30 3.32 -6.79 6.87
C ARG A 30 2.50 -5.84 6.00
N VAL A 31 2.27 -4.64 6.50
CA VAL A 31 1.50 -3.60 5.82
C VAL A 31 2.46 -2.58 5.21
N PHE A 32 2.16 -2.10 4.00
CA PHE A 32 2.94 -1.08 3.31
C PHE A 32 2.64 0.34 3.82
N LEU A 33 1.37 0.69 3.98
CA LEU A 33 0.97 2.03 4.40
C LEU A 33 1.07 2.22 5.92
N THR A 34 2.01 3.05 6.35
CA THR A 34 2.24 3.39 7.77
C THR A 34 1.77 4.81 8.15
N GLN A 35 0.90 5.43 7.34
CA GLN A 35 0.54 6.87 7.39
C GLN A 35 1.69 7.84 7.10
N GLU A 36 2.92 7.34 6.92
CA GLU A 36 4.05 8.11 6.44
C GLU A 36 4.19 8.01 4.91
N ARG A 37 4.96 8.94 4.31
CA ARG A 37 5.25 8.90 2.87
C ARG A 37 6.12 7.69 2.56
N GLN A 38 5.59 6.78 1.73
CA GLN A 38 6.29 5.59 1.27
C GLN A 38 6.75 5.78 -0.18
N ARG A 39 7.92 5.22 -0.51
CA ARG A 39 8.42 5.18 -1.87
C ARG A 39 8.00 3.87 -2.52
N ALA A 40 7.38 3.95 -3.70
CA ALA A 40 7.02 2.78 -4.50
C ALA A 40 7.65 2.91 -5.89
N GLU A 41 8.01 1.78 -6.49
CA GLU A 41 8.64 1.73 -7.80
C GLU A 41 7.67 1.13 -8.82
N ILE A 42 7.65 1.70 -10.03
CA ILE A 42 6.85 1.18 -11.14
C ILE A 42 7.54 -0.07 -11.69
N VAL A 43 6.86 -1.21 -11.62
CA VAL A 43 7.36 -2.49 -12.12
C VAL A 43 6.83 -2.80 -13.52
N ASP A 44 5.58 -2.43 -13.79
CA ASP A 44 4.92 -2.68 -15.07
C ASP A 44 4.01 -1.50 -15.45
N VAL A 45 3.94 -1.22 -16.75
CA VAL A 45 3.00 -0.25 -17.33
C VAL A 45 2.32 -0.90 -18.51
N LYS A 46 1.03 -1.17 -18.37
CA LYS A 46 0.21 -1.80 -19.40
C LYS A 46 -0.74 -0.79 -20.03
N GLU A 47 -0.73 -0.68 -21.35
CA GLU A 47 -1.73 0.11 -22.08
C GLU A 47 -3.07 -0.63 -22.10
N ILE A 48 -4.14 0.05 -21.67
CA ILE A 48 -5.51 -0.49 -21.71
C ILE A 48 -6.26 0.13 -22.90
N SER A 49 -6.12 1.44 -23.08
CA SER A 49 -6.70 2.23 -24.18
C SER A 49 -5.71 3.33 -24.60
N PRO A 50 -5.96 4.06 -25.70
CA PRO A 50 -5.06 5.10 -26.19
C PRO A 50 -4.73 6.20 -25.17
N ASP A 51 -5.62 6.42 -24.20
CA ASP A 51 -5.55 7.42 -23.15
C ASP A 51 -5.57 6.81 -21.74
N THR A 52 -5.54 5.48 -21.57
CA THR A 52 -5.60 4.85 -20.24
C THR A 52 -4.51 3.81 -20.10
N LYS A 53 -3.73 3.92 -19.03
CA LYS A 53 -2.68 2.97 -18.68
C LYS A 53 -2.88 2.42 -17.28
N ARG A 54 -2.55 1.15 -17.10
CA ARG A 54 -2.40 0.50 -15.80
C ARG A 54 -0.96 0.60 -15.37
N PHE A 55 -0.71 1.17 -14.20
CA PHE A 55 0.59 1.20 -13.55
C PHE A 55 0.60 0.19 -12.41
N ARG A 56 1.59 -0.70 -12.39
CA ARG A 56 1.84 -1.63 -11.29
C ARG A 56 3.00 -1.13 -10.46
N LEU A 57 2.75 -0.88 -9.19
CA LEU A 57 3.76 -0.43 -8.23
C LEU A 57 4.16 -1.59 -7.31
N SER A 58 5.45 -1.74 -7.05
CA SER A 58 5.98 -2.69 -6.06
C SER A 58 5.76 -2.17 -4.64
N LEU A 59 5.34 -3.06 -3.73
CA LEU A 59 5.31 -2.78 -2.29
C LEU A 59 6.66 -3.09 -1.61
N GLY A 60 7.68 -3.49 -2.36
CA GLY A 60 9.03 -3.82 -1.85
C GLY A 60 9.20 -5.29 -1.42
N SER A 61 8.13 -5.97 -1.03
CA SER A 61 8.13 -7.40 -0.70
C SER A 61 6.91 -8.10 -1.26
N THR A 62 7.07 -9.29 -1.85
CA THR A 62 5.98 -10.09 -2.46
C THR A 62 4.90 -10.56 -1.49
N LEU A 63 5.18 -10.54 -0.18
CA LEU A 63 4.24 -10.96 0.86
C LEU A 63 3.57 -9.80 1.60
N GLN A 64 3.98 -8.55 1.29
CA GLN A 64 3.46 -7.36 1.95
C GLN A 64 2.13 -6.95 1.32
N THR A 65 1.15 -6.59 2.15
CA THR A 65 -0.14 -6.06 1.69
C THR A 65 -0.15 -4.54 1.73
N LEU A 66 -1.08 -3.91 1.02
CA LEU A 66 -1.17 -2.46 0.95
C LEU A 66 -1.61 -1.87 2.30
N GLY A 67 -2.59 -2.50 2.95
CA GLY A 67 -3.23 -2.07 4.20
C GLY A 67 -4.10 -0.83 4.03
N LEU A 68 -4.74 -0.68 2.86
CA LEU A 68 -5.69 0.39 2.60
C LEU A 68 -7.12 -0.12 2.80
N PRO A 69 -7.90 0.40 3.78
CA PRO A 69 -9.29 0.00 3.95
C PRO A 69 -10.13 0.30 2.71
N ALA A 70 -11.13 -0.54 2.44
CA ALA A 70 -12.05 -0.34 1.32
C ALA A 70 -12.72 1.04 1.37
N GLY A 71 -12.85 1.69 0.20
CA GLY A 71 -13.41 3.04 0.07
C GLY A 71 -12.43 4.19 0.40
N LYS A 72 -11.15 3.89 0.70
CA LYS A 72 -10.09 4.90 0.85
C LYS A 72 -9.27 5.05 -0.45
N HIS A 73 -8.39 6.03 -0.48
CA HIS A 73 -7.52 6.35 -1.62
C HIS A 73 -6.08 6.59 -1.16
N LEU A 74 -5.15 6.45 -2.10
CA LEU A 74 -3.75 6.83 -1.95
C LEU A 74 -3.55 8.29 -2.36
N VAL A 75 -2.54 8.94 -1.81
CA VAL A 75 -2.05 10.25 -2.26
C VAL A 75 -0.68 10.05 -2.89
N PHE A 76 -0.54 10.42 -4.16
CA PHE A 76 0.71 10.44 -4.89
C PHE A 76 1.34 11.81 -4.76
N TYR A 77 2.63 11.81 -4.42
CA TYR A 77 3.48 12.99 -4.34
C TYR A 77 4.53 12.88 -5.44
N MET A 78 4.57 13.86 -6.33
CA MET A 78 5.50 13.87 -7.46
C MET A 78 6.13 15.26 -7.62
N PRO A 79 7.40 15.36 -8.00
CA PRO A 79 8.00 16.66 -8.27
C PRO A 79 7.31 17.32 -9.46
N SER A 80 7.04 18.62 -9.34
CA SER A 80 6.48 19.41 -10.43
C SER A 80 7.50 19.56 -11.56
N PRO A 81 7.11 19.41 -12.83
CA PRO A 81 8.02 19.62 -13.95
C PRO A 81 8.62 21.02 -13.95
N ALA A 82 9.92 21.14 -14.24
CA ALA A 82 10.64 22.41 -14.25
C ALA A 82 9.99 23.46 -15.18
N GLN A 83 9.43 23.02 -16.31
CA GLN A 83 8.69 23.89 -17.24
C GLN A 83 7.44 24.51 -16.60
N CYS A 84 6.73 23.77 -15.75
CA CYS A 84 5.53 24.25 -15.07
C CYS A 84 5.92 25.29 -14.02
N LEU A 85 6.99 25.03 -13.26
CA LEU A 85 7.52 25.95 -12.25
C LEU A 85 7.99 27.28 -12.84
N SER A 86 8.62 27.26 -14.02
CA SER A 86 9.12 28.48 -14.67
C SER A 86 8.03 29.25 -15.42
N SER A 87 7.17 28.56 -16.18
CA SER A 87 6.14 29.19 -17.00
C SER A 87 4.83 29.47 -16.26
N ARG A 88 4.62 28.84 -15.10
CA ARG A 88 3.33 28.78 -14.38
C ARG A 88 2.17 28.29 -15.25
N ARG A 89 2.48 27.43 -16.22
CA ARG A 89 1.50 26.84 -17.11
C ARG A 89 1.61 25.33 -17.18
N TRP A 90 0.46 24.70 -17.26
CA TRP A 90 0.31 23.26 -17.48
C TRP A 90 -0.47 23.06 -18.78
N ASN A 91 0.11 22.36 -19.75
CA ASN A 91 -0.55 22.08 -21.04
C ASN A 91 -1.07 23.33 -21.78
N GLY A 92 -0.43 24.49 -21.60
CA GLY A 92 -0.83 25.76 -22.22
C GLY A 92 -1.86 26.56 -21.42
N GLU A 93 -2.46 25.97 -20.39
CA GLU A 93 -3.35 26.64 -19.43
C GLU A 93 -2.58 27.05 -18.16
N ASP A 94 -3.20 27.89 -17.33
CA ASP A 94 -2.60 28.30 -16.05
C ASP A 94 -2.45 27.10 -15.11
N ASP A 95 -1.31 27.00 -14.42
CA ASP A 95 -0.98 25.87 -13.55
C ASP A 95 -2.00 25.74 -12.39
N PRO A 96 -2.75 24.63 -12.31
CA PRO A 96 -3.73 24.42 -11.23
C PRO A 96 -3.08 24.28 -9.85
N ASP A 97 -1.79 23.90 -9.80
CA ASP A 97 -1.04 23.76 -8.54
C ASP A 97 -0.31 25.06 -8.15
N ASN A 98 -0.49 26.16 -8.89
CA ASN A 98 0.00 27.51 -8.59
C ASN A 98 1.52 27.57 -8.28
N GLY A 99 2.33 26.86 -9.05
CA GLY A 99 3.79 26.84 -8.90
C GLY A 99 4.29 26.05 -7.69
N ARG A 100 3.49 25.14 -7.13
CA ARG A 100 3.97 24.21 -6.10
C ARG A 100 5.08 23.32 -6.65
N GLN A 101 6.10 23.10 -5.83
CA GLN A 101 7.24 22.23 -6.16
C GLN A 101 6.85 20.74 -6.23
N GLU A 102 5.76 20.36 -5.56
CA GLU A 102 5.26 19.00 -5.50
C GLU A 102 3.77 18.97 -5.89
N ILE A 103 3.42 18.04 -6.76
CA ILE A 103 2.07 17.77 -7.22
C ILE A 103 1.49 16.65 -6.37
N GLU A 104 0.28 16.87 -5.86
CA GLU A 104 -0.47 15.90 -5.07
C GLU A 104 -1.70 15.42 -5.84
N ARG A 105 -1.83 14.11 -6.03
CA ARG A 105 -3.00 13.52 -6.71
C ARG A 105 -3.52 12.30 -5.97
N LYS A 106 -4.83 12.22 -5.83
CA LYS A 106 -5.54 11.14 -5.13
C LYS A 106 -6.02 10.10 -6.12
N TYR A 107 -5.72 8.83 -5.87
CA TYR A 107 -6.21 7.72 -6.68
C TYR A 107 -6.65 6.56 -5.80
N THR A 108 -7.74 5.90 -6.19
CA THR A 108 -8.16 4.63 -5.58
C THR A 108 -7.53 3.49 -6.37
N PRO A 109 -6.77 2.59 -5.73
CA PRO A 109 -6.19 1.44 -6.42
C PRO A 109 -7.29 0.47 -6.86
N ILE A 110 -6.99 -0.32 -7.89
CA ILE A 110 -7.90 -1.38 -8.37
C ILE A 110 -7.60 -2.75 -7.72
N THR A 111 -6.57 -2.82 -6.88
CA THR A 111 -6.16 -4.00 -6.11
C THR A 111 -6.16 -3.68 -4.61
N GLY A 112 -6.45 -4.67 -3.76
CA GLY A 112 -6.45 -4.54 -2.31
C GLY A 112 -5.47 -5.50 -1.63
N ASP A 113 -5.77 -5.85 -0.38
CA ASP A 113 -4.93 -6.74 0.45
C ASP A 113 -5.00 -8.22 0.04
N ASP A 114 -5.91 -8.56 -0.87
CA ASP A 114 -6.02 -9.87 -1.51
C ASP A 114 -4.91 -10.13 -2.55
N SER A 115 -4.25 -9.06 -3.01
CA SER A 115 -3.16 -9.11 -3.98
C SER A 115 -1.84 -8.63 -3.36
N PRO A 116 -1.10 -9.48 -2.61
CA PRO A 116 0.13 -9.08 -1.96
C PRO A 116 1.25 -8.77 -2.96
N GLY A 117 2.15 -7.87 -2.57
CA GLY A 117 3.39 -7.55 -3.26
C GLY A 117 3.33 -6.40 -4.25
N PHE A 118 2.15 -6.01 -4.70
CA PHE A 118 2.00 -4.92 -5.65
C PHE A 118 0.68 -4.17 -5.43
N VAL A 119 0.59 -2.98 -6.04
CA VAL A 119 -0.67 -2.25 -6.18
C VAL A 119 -0.82 -1.77 -7.61
N ASP A 120 -1.99 -2.02 -8.21
CA ASP A 120 -2.31 -1.56 -9.55
C ASP A 120 -3.20 -0.30 -9.51
N LEU A 121 -2.88 0.65 -10.39
CA LEU A 121 -3.63 1.88 -10.61
C LEU A 121 -3.99 1.98 -12.07
N VAL A 122 -5.21 2.41 -12.36
CA VAL A 122 -5.64 2.72 -13.73
C VAL A 122 -5.80 4.23 -13.82
N ILE A 123 -4.95 4.86 -14.64
CA ILE A 123 -4.88 6.31 -14.76
C ILE A 123 -5.19 6.69 -16.20
N LYS A 124 -6.15 7.60 -16.35
CA LYS A 124 -6.45 8.27 -17.61
C LYS A 124 -5.47 9.42 -17.82
N ILE A 125 -4.77 9.39 -18.94
CA ILE A 125 -3.75 10.34 -19.35
C ILE A 125 -4.39 11.39 -20.23
N TYR A 126 -4.56 12.58 -19.67
CA TYR A 126 -4.99 13.77 -20.41
C TYR A 126 -3.76 14.40 -21.08
N ARG A 127 -3.66 14.20 -22.40
CA ARG A 127 -2.67 14.90 -23.22
C ARG A 127 -3.20 16.31 -23.56
N PRO A 128 -2.31 17.30 -23.72
CA PRO A 128 -2.66 18.59 -24.31
C PRO A 128 -3.20 18.44 -25.74
#